data_AF-U2EFZ4-F1
#
_entry.id   AF-U2EFZ4-F1
#
_cell.length_a   1.000
_cell.length_b   1.000
_cell.length_c   1.000
_cell.angle_alpha   90.00
_cell.angle_beta   90.00
_cell.angle_gamma   90.00
#
_symmetry.space_group_name_H-M   'P 1'
#
loop_
_entity.id
_entity.type
_entity.pdbx_description
1 polymer ?
#
loop_
_entity_poly.entity_id
_entity_poly.type
_entity_poly.pdbx_seq_one_letter_code
_entity_poly.pdbx_strand_id
1 'polypeptide(L)'
;MDHKHKLIIAFSIMAILYFSMQTNKTFAAYENYDLYHSTHHDLTGNNKKDQLIIYKDVVEERIAIHIISDDFNTYILEGINIQVDDSITTLNVAFKDFNYDGIDDIILYTNKPDKVPIYIFGYNTNINQFDLLSNFYV
;
A
#
# COMPACT_ATOMS: atom_id res chain seq x y z
N MET A 1 -10.45 -9.06 19.44
CA MET A 1 -9.46 -9.18 18.34
C MET A 1 -9.11 -10.65 18.18
N ASP A 2 -9.42 -11.25 17.02
CA ASP A 2 -9.27 -12.71 16.83
C ASP A 2 -7.80 -13.11 16.57
N HIS A 3 -7.52 -14.41 16.61
CA HIS A 3 -6.18 -14.96 16.40
C HIS A 3 -5.60 -14.67 15.01
N LYS A 4 -6.44 -14.51 13.97
CA LYS A 4 -5.97 -14.23 12.61
C LYS A 4 -5.43 -12.80 12.49
N HIS A 5 -6.10 -11.84 13.11
CA HIS A 5 -5.65 -10.45 13.14
C HIS A 5 -4.30 -10.29 13.82
N LYS A 6 -4.06 -11.00 14.95
CA LYS A 6 -2.77 -10.98 15.65
C LYS A 6 -1.64 -11.59 14.80
N LEU A 7 -1.95 -12.64 14.04
CA LEU A 7 -0.97 -13.32 13.20
C LEU A 7 -0.55 -12.44 12.01
N ILE A 8 -1.52 -11.79 11.35
CA ILE A 8 -1.26 -10.86 10.23
C ILE A 8 -0.39 -9.68 10.69
N ILE A 9 -0.70 -9.11 11.86
CA ILE A 9 0.10 -8.02 12.45
C ILE A 9 1.51 -8.51 12.77
N ALA A 10 1.66 -9.70 13.36
CA ALA A 10 2.99 -10.25 13.67
C ALA A 10 3.84 -10.51 12.41
N PHE A 11 3.26 -11.06 11.34
CA PHE A 11 3.96 -11.24 10.07
C PHE A 11 4.32 -9.90 9.42
N SER A 12 3.42 -8.93 9.50
CA SER A 12 3.67 -7.57 9.00
C SER A 12 4.84 -6.94 9.75
N ILE A 13 4.80 -6.92 11.08
CA ILE A 13 5.88 -6.40 11.94
C ILE A 13 7.20 -7.12 11.65
N MET A 14 7.19 -8.44 11.44
CA MET A 14 8.39 -9.21 11.09
C MET A 14 8.93 -8.86 9.70
N ALA A 15 8.07 -8.72 8.69
CA ALA A 15 8.47 -8.30 7.34
C ALA A 15 9.09 -6.90 7.37
N ILE A 16 8.52 -6.01 8.18
CA ILE A 16 9.01 -4.64 8.32
C ILE A 16 10.33 -4.58 9.10
N LEU A 17 10.44 -5.32 10.21
CA LEU A 17 11.70 -5.44 10.98
C LEU A 17 12.81 -6.01 10.11
N TYR A 18 12.52 -7.09 9.36
CA TYR A 18 13.47 -7.70 8.44
C TYR A 18 13.95 -6.69 7.38
N PHE A 19 13.05 -5.88 6.85
CA PHE A 19 13.39 -4.87 5.83
C PHE A 19 14.18 -3.67 6.39
N SER A 20 13.83 -3.18 7.58
CA SER A 20 14.58 -2.10 8.26
C SER A 20 16.03 -2.52 8.50
N MET A 21 16.27 -3.80 8.78
CA MET A 21 17.62 -4.37 8.88
C MET A 21 18.37 -4.41 7.54
N GLN A 22 17.69 -4.62 6.41
CA GLN A 22 18.33 -4.73 5.09
C GLN A 22 18.64 -3.37 4.45
N THR A 23 17.81 -2.35 4.69
CA THR A 23 17.90 -1.07 3.98
C THR A 23 18.58 0.04 4.76
N ASN A 24 18.96 -0.19 6.02
CA ASN A 24 19.44 0.85 6.95
C ASN A 24 18.48 2.05 7.08
N LYS A 25 17.24 1.92 6.61
CA LYS A 25 16.16 2.85 6.89
C LYS A 25 15.56 2.44 8.23
N THR A 26 15.87 3.22 9.27
CA THR A 26 15.13 3.16 10.52
C THR A 26 13.72 3.66 10.26
N PHE A 27 12.79 2.73 10.09
CA PHE A 27 11.37 3.04 10.22
C PHE A 27 11.15 3.43 11.68
N ALA A 28 10.98 4.72 11.92
CA ALA A 28 10.57 5.22 13.23
C ALA A 28 9.25 4.51 13.58
N ALA A 29 9.30 3.73 14.64
CA ALA A 29 8.25 3.03 15.35
C ALA A 29 6.81 3.18 14.79
N TYR A 30 6.20 2.04 14.48
CA TYR A 30 4.77 1.83 14.18
C TYR A 30 3.78 2.36 15.24
N GLU A 31 4.21 3.16 16.21
CA GLU A 31 3.34 3.76 17.23
C GLU A 31 2.30 4.70 16.62
N ASN A 32 2.58 5.27 15.43
CA ASN A 32 1.70 6.22 14.75
C ASN A 32 1.06 5.67 13.48
N TYR A 33 1.13 4.35 13.22
CA TYR A 33 0.57 3.76 12.01
C TYR A 33 -0.64 2.88 12.31
N ASP A 34 -1.80 3.27 11.78
CA ASP A 34 -3.00 2.45 11.80
C ASP A 34 -3.05 1.58 10.54
N LEU A 35 -3.29 0.27 10.73
CA LEU A 35 -3.59 -0.63 9.61
C LEU A 35 -4.91 -0.22 8.98
N TYR A 36 -4.85 0.23 7.74
CA TYR A 36 -6.02 0.73 7.02
C TYR A 36 -6.67 -0.36 6.16
N HIS A 37 -5.87 -1.13 5.43
CA HIS A 37 -6.36 -2.14 4.50
C HIS A 37 -5.37 -3.29 4.35
N SER A 38 -5.88 -4.50 4.15
CA SER A 38 -5.07 -5.62 3.66
C SER A 38 -5.89 -6.55 2.79
N THR A 39 -5.32 -6.95 1.66
CA THR A 39 -5.96 -7.84 0.68
C THR A 39 -4.92 -8.66 -0.09
N HIS A 40 -5.40 -9.63 -0.88
CA HIS A 40 -4.58 -10.52 -1.69
C HIS A 40 -4.98 -10.40 -3.16
N HIS A 41 -4.05 -10.01 -4.04
CA HIS A 41 -4.29 -9.78 -5.47
C HIS A 41 -3.01 -10.07 -6.28
N ASP A 42 -3.12 -10.43 -7.56
CA ASP A 42 -1.92 -10.58 -8.42
C ASP A 42 -1.48 -9.19 -8.90
N LEU A 43 -0.49 -8.61 -8.23
CA LEU A 43 -0.01 -7.25 -8.46
C LEU A 43 1.32 -7.24 -9.20
N THR A 44 2.00 -8.38 -9.30
CA THR A 44 3.28 -8.55 -9.99
C THR A 44 3.14 -9.27 -11.35
N GLY A 45 1.93 -9.70 -11.71
CA GLY A 45 1.65 -10.38 -12.98
C GLY A 45 2.20 -11.80 -13.04
N ASN A 46 2.46 -12.41 -11.88
CA ASN A 46 3.09 -13.72 -11.77
C ASN A 46 2.07 -14.87 -11.65
N ASN A 47 0.77 -14.58 -11.80
CA ASN A 47 -0.38 -15.47 -11.63
C ASN A 47 -0.54 -16.00 -10.21
N LYS A 48 0.01 -15.31 -9.21
CA LYS A 48 -0.12 -15.65 -7.81
C LYS A 48 -0.54 -14.41 -7.02
N LYS A 49 -1.06 -14.64 -5.83
CA LYS A 49 -1.62 -13.57 -5.01
C LYS A 49 -0.53 -12.95 -4.14
N ASP A 50 -0.28 -11.68 -4.37
CA ASP A 50 0.55 -10.82 -3.55
C ASP A 50 -0.29 -10.23 -2.41
N GLN A 51 0.34 -10.03 -1.26
CA GLN A 51 -0.31 -9.39 -0.12
C GLN A 51 -0.09 -7.87 -0.19
N LEU A 52 -1.18 -7.12 -0.36
CA LEU A 52 -1.20 -5.67 -0.20
C LEU A 52 -1.50 -5.32 1.26
N ILE A 53 -0.74 -4.40 1.84
CA ILE A 53 -0.96 -3.86 3.17
C ILE A 53 -0.80 -2.34 3.12
N ILE A 54 -1.80 -1.62 3.60
CA ILE A 54 -1.80 -0.15 3.61
C ILE A 54 -1.91 0.34 5.04
N TYR A 55 -1.01 1.24 5.41
CA TYR A 55 -0.97 1.91 6.70
C TYR A 55 -1.20 3.40 6.54
N LYS A 56 -1.92 4.01 7.49
CA LYS A 56 -2.03 5.46 7.63
C LYS A 56 -1.15 5.93 8.77
N ASP A 57 -0.25 6.87 8.51
CA ASP A 57 0.41 7.67 9.54
C ASP A 57 -0.61 8.64 10.14
N VAL A 58 -0.97 8.45 11.40
CA VAL A 58 -1.95 9.28 12.10
C VAL A 58 -1.39 10.62 12.56
N VAL A 59 -0.07 10.81 12.54
CA VAL A 59 0.59 12.06 12.94
C VAL A 59 0.91 12.93 11.73
N GLU A 60 1.43 12.33 10.67
CA GLU A 60 1.83 13.07 9.46
C GLU A 60 0.79 13.04 8.33
N GLU A 61 -0.34 12.36 8.53
CA GLU A 61 -1.38 12.13 7.51
C GLU A 61 -0.82 11.53 6.21
N ARG A 62 0.11 10.58 6.32
CA ARG A 62 0.74 9.91 5.16
C ARG A 62 0.23 8.50 4.98
N ILE A 63 0.38 7.96 3.78
CA ILE A 63 0.09 6.55 3.51
C ILE A 63 1.38 5.81 3.13
N ALA A 64 1.55 4.63 3.74
CA ALA A 64 2.55 3.65 3.36
C ALA A 64 1.85 2.42 2.77
N ILE A 65 2.33 1.97 1.60
CA ILE A 65 1.82 0.77 0.93
C ILE A 65 2.94 -0.26 0.85
N HIS A 66 2.66 -1.45 1.36
CA HIS A 66 3.56 -2.59 1.33
C HIS A 66 2.93 -3.68 0.47
N ILE A 67 3.72 -4.25 -0.42
CA ILE A 67 3.31 -5.36 -1.28
C ILE A 67 4.31 -6.48 -1.05
N ILE A 68 3.83 -7.59 -0.53
CA ILE A 68 4.63 -8.79 -0.29
C ILE A 68 4.23 -9.78 -1.38
N SER A 69 5.11 -9.94 -2.36
CA SER A 69 4.96 -10.95 -3.38
C SER A 69 5.28 -12.33 -2.83
N ASP A 70 4.68 -13.36 -3.43
CA ASP A 70 4.83 -14.74 -2.97
C ASP A 70 6.24 -15.32 -3.22
N ASP A 71 7.01 -14.71 -4.12
CA ASP A 71 8.44 -14.94 -4.29
C ASP A 71 9.31 -14.29 -3.20
N PHE A 72 8.66 -13.77 -2.15
CA PHE A 72 9.23 -13.03 -1.03
C PHE A 72 9.89 -11.70 -1.42
N ASN A 73 9.69 -11.21 -2.65
CA ASN A 73 10.01 -9.84 -2.97
C ASN A 73 9.04 -8.91 -2.25
N THR A 74 9.58 -7.90 -1.58
CA THR A 74 8.79 -6.87 -0.91
C THR A 74 8.98 -5.57 -1.66
N TYR A 75 7.88 -5.00 -2.15
CA TYR A 75 7.84 -3.68 -2.76
C TYR A 75 7.19 -2.71 -1.80
N ILE A 76 7.81 -1.54 -1.62
CA ILE A 76 7.32 -0.54 -0.69
C ILE A 76 7.20 0.79 -1.41
N LEU A 77 5.99 1.33 -1.37
CA LEU A 77 5.69 2.70 -1.77
C LEU A 77 5.48 3.51 -0.48
N GLU A 78 6.51 4.26 -0.10
CA GLU A 78 6.51 5.14 1.07
C GLU A 78 6.27 6.61 0.66
N GLY A 79 5.77 7.41 1.61
CA GLY A 79 5.74 8.86 1.46
C GLY A 79 4.71 9.39 0.47
N ILE A 80 3.67 8.60 0.18
CA ILE A 80 2.53 9.09 -0.58
C ILE A 80 1.78 10.06 0.35
N ASN A 81 1.97 11.35 0.09
CA ASN A 81 1.20 12.42 0.72
C ASN A 81 -0.21 12.40 0.14
N ILE A 82 -1.02 11.46 0.60
CA ILE A 82 -2.47 11.58 0.49
C ILE A 82 -2.82 12.60 1.56
N GLN A 83 -3.22 13.82 1.19
CA GLN A 83 -3.79 14.73 2.18
C GLN A 83 -5.13 14.15 2.62
N VAL A 84 -5.06 13.31 3.67
CA VAL A 84 -6.19 12.71 4.35
C VAL A 84 -6.63 13.71 5.41
N ASP A 85 -7.23 14.83 4.96
CA ASP A 85 -7.98 15.76 5.80
C ASP A 85 -8.82 14.96 6.81
N ASP A 86 -8.86 15.38 8.09
CA ASP A 86 -9.59 14.72 9.18
C ASP A 86 -11.05 14.34 8.85
N SER A 87 -11.66 14.99 7.85
CA SER A 87 -13.00 14.65 7.33
C SER A 87 -13.04 13.36 6.47
N ILE A 88 -11.90 12.85 6.01
CA ILE A 88 -11.78 11.62 5.25
C ILE A 88 -11.84 10.43 6.21
N THR A 89 -13.01 9.78 6.19
CA THR A 89 -13.29 8.63 7.03
C THR A 89 -12.94 7.31 6.35
N THR A 90 -12.85 7.25 5.02
CA THR A 90 -12.53 6.02 4.27
C THR A 90 -11.52 6.24 3.14
N LEU A 91 -10.43 5.47 3.17
CA LEU A 91 -9.58 5.14 2.03
C LEU A 91 -10.11 3.84 1.42
N ASN A 92 -10.32 3.88 0.12
CA ASN A 92 -10.81 2.78 -0.66
C ASN A 92 -9.70 2.29 -1.60
N VAL A 93 -9.73 1.01 -1.90
CA VAL A 93 -8.77 0.33 -2.75
C VAL A 93 -9.55 -0.38 -3.85
N ALA A 94 -9.15 -0.17 -5.10
CA ALA A 94 -9.65 -0.90 -6.25
C ALA A 94 -8.46 -1.41 -7.09
N PHE A 95 -8.73 -2.42 -7.91
CA PHE A 95 -7.74 -3.04 -8.79
C PHE A 95 -8.24 -2.99 -10.22
N LYS A 96 -7.39 -2.49 -11.11
CA LYS A 96 -7.69 -2.45 -12.54
C LYS A 96 -6.42 -2.20 -13.34
N ASP A 97 -6.17 -3.00 -14.36
CA ASP A 97 -5.21 -2.68 -15.42
C ASP A 97 -5.61 -1.36 -16.14
N PHE A 98 -4.97 -0.26 -15.75
CA PHE A 98 -5.23 1.11 -16.20
C PHE A 98 -4.27 1.52 -17.33
N ASN A 99 -3.05 1.00 -17.32
CA ASN A 99 -2.02 1.28 -18.33
C ASN A 99 -2.00 0.25 -19.49
N TYR A 100 -2.81 -0.80 -19.43
CA TYR A 100 -2.93 -1.89 -20.41
C TYR A 100 -1.66 -2.76 -20.54
N ASP A 101 -0.89 -2.92 -19.46
CA ASP A 101 0.29 -3.79 -19.44
C ASP A 101 -0.03 -5.27 -19.11
N GLY A 102 -1.30 -5.57 -18.81
CA GLY A 102 -1.77 -6.90 -18.47
C GLY A 102 -1.66 -7.27 -16.99
N ILE A 103 -1.26 -6.32 -16.13
CA ILE A 103 -1.16 -6.45 -14.68
C ILE A 103 -2.13 -5.45 -14.04
N ASP A 104 -2.83 -5.85 -12.97
CA ASP A 104 -3.77 -4.94 -12.33
C ASP A 104 -3.04 -3.85 -11.53
N ASP A 105 -3.38 -2.59 -11.80
CA ASP A 105 -2.89 -1.43 -11.04
C ASP A 105 -3.67 -1.24 -9.74
N ILE A 106 -3.02 -0.64 -8.73
CA ILE A 106 -3.62 -0.26 -7.45
C ILE A 106 -4.20 1.13 -7.58
N ILE A 107 -5.51 1.26 -7.35
CA ILE A 107 -6.22 2.54 -7.32
C ILE A 107 -6.57 2.85 -5.87
N LEU A 108 -5.99 3.92 -5.33
CA LEU A 108 -6.32 4.46 -4.02
C LEU A 108 -7.16 5.72 -4.15
N TYR A 109 -8.28 5.77 -3.45
CA TYR A 109 -9.14 6.95 -3.45
C TYR A 109 -9.87 7.12 -2.12
N THR A 110 -10.34 8.33 -1.84
CA THR A 110 -11.08 8.63 -0.61
C THR A 110 -12.53 9.01 -0.93
N ASN A 111 -13.44 8.91 0.04
CA ASN A 111 -14.85 9.29 -0.15
C ASN A 111 -15.12 10.77 0.16
N LYS A 112 -14.19 11.68 -0.15
CA LYS A 112 -14.38 13.11 0.14
C LYS A 112 -15.44 13.71 -0.81
N PRO A 113 -16.54 14.29 -0.29
CA PRO A 113 -17.69 14.69 -1.10
C PRO A 113 -17.41 15.79 -2.13
N ASP A 114 -16.43 16.65 -1.86
CA ASP A 114 -16.16 17.84 -2.71
C ASP A 114 -14.89 17.71 -3.56
N LYS A 115 -14.04 16.71 -3.29
CA LYS A 115 -12.75 16.54 -3.96
C LYS A 115 -12.17 15.16 -3.64
N VAL A 116 -12.35 14.18 -4.52
CA VAL A 116 -11.84 12.82 -4.34
C VAL A 116 -10.42 12.72 -4.90
N PRO A 117 -9.36 12.72 -4.07
CA PRO A 117 -8.04 12.35 -4.54
C PRO A 117 -8.05 10.90 -5.02
N ILE A 118 -7.48 10.66 -6.20
CA ILE A 118 -7.23 9.36 -6.79
C ILE A 118 -5.74 9.23 -7.09
N TYR A 119 -5.15 8.12 -6.65
CA TYR A 119 -3.77 7.72 -6.94
C TYR A 119 -3.79 6.37 -7.61
N ILE A 120 -3.02 6.23 -8.70
CA ILE A 120 -2.91 4.99 -9.46
C ILE A 120 -1.46 4.57 -9.42
N PHE A 121 -1.19 3.36 -8.93
CA PHE A 121 0.15 2.76 -8.85
C PHE A 121 0.18 1.51 -9.71
N GLY A 122 1.19 1.41 -10.57
CA GLY A 122 1.35 0.27 -11.47
C GLY A 122 2.68 -0.41 -11.28
N TYR A 123 2.72 -1.70 -11.60
CA TYR A 123 3.94 -2.50 -11.49
C TYR A 123 4.76 -2.41 -12.78
N ASN A 124 5.94 -1.83 -12.68
CA ASN A 124 6.88 -1.70 -13.77
C ASN A 124 7.78 -2.94 -13.85
N THR A 125 7.40 -3.87 -14.73
CA THR A 125 8.13 -5.13 -14.98
C THR A 125 9.58 -4.93 -15.43
N ASN A 126 9.93 -3.79 -16.01
CA ASN A 126 11.29 -3.54 -16.50
C ASN A 126 12.30 -3.32 -15.38
N ILE A 127 11.85 -2.67 -14.30
CA ILE A 127 12.70 -2.34 -13.14
C ILE A 127 12.30 -3.10 -11.88
N ASN A 128 11.25 -3.94 -11.97
CA ASN A 128 10.73 -4.74 -10.87
C ASN A 128 10.35 -3.85 -9.67
N GLN A 129 9.52 -2.83 -9.89
CA GLN A 129 9.09 -1.86 -8.87
C GLN A 129 7.68 -1.34 -9.16
N PHE A 130 6.98 -0.86 -8.13
CA PHE A 130 5.75 -0.10 -8.33
C PHE A 130 6.07 1.39 -8.47
N ASP A 131 5.40 2.05 -9.40
CA ASP A 131 5.52 3.48 -9.68
C ASP A 131 4.16 4.18 -9.56
N LEU A 132 4.15 5.45 -9.15
CA LEU A 132 2.95 6.29 -9.27
C LEU A 132 2.72 6.61 -10.75
N LEU A 133 1.67 6.04 -11.34
CA LEU A 133 1.27 6.29 -12.72
C LEU A 133 0.53 7.62 -12.88
N SER A 134 -0.37 7.93 -11.93
CA SER A 134 -1.19 9.14 -12.00
C SER A 134 -1.68 9.57 -10.62
N ASN A 135 -1.85 10.88 -10.45
CA ASN A 135 -2.64 11.45 -9.36
C ASN A 135 -3.55 12.56 -9.91
N PHE A 136 -4.79 12.60 -9.44
CA PHE A 136 -5.75 13.64 -9.81
C PHE A 136 -6.87 13.72 -8.77
N TYR A 137 -7.75 14.69 -8.96
CA TYR A 137 -8.94 14.86 -8.15
C TYR A 137 -10.19 14.80 -9.02
N VAL A 138 -11.22 14.14 -8.50
CA VAL A 138 -12.57 14.09 -9.10
C VAL A 138 -13.54 14.88 -8.24
#